data_AF-G5B2T3-F1
#
_entry.id   AF-G5B2T3-F1
#
_cell.length_a   1.000
_cell.length_b   1.000
_cell.length_c   1.000
_cell.angle_alpha   90.00
_cell.angle_beta   90.00
_cell.angle_gamma   90.00
#
_symmetry.space_group_name_H-M   'P 1'
#
loop_
_entity.id
_entity.type
_entity.pdbx_description
1 polymer ?
#
loop_
_entity_poly.entity_id
_entity_poly.type
_entity_poly.pdbx_seq_one_letter_code
_entity_poly.pdbx_strand_id
1 'polypeptide(L)'
;MSDLGSEELEEEGEDNLGEYEGERNEAGERHGQGRARLPNGDVYEGSYEFGQRSGQGIYKFKNGARYTGQYLKNKKHGQGIFIYPDGSRYEGEWADDQRHGHGVYYYVNNDTYTGEWLAHQRHGQGTYFYAETGSKYVGTWVHGQQVGAAELIHLNHRYQGKFLNKNPVGPGKYIFDVGCEQHGEYRLTDVEIVEEEEEEETSVNVVPKWKATQITELALWTPTLPEQKPPSDGAGPEETLEVEGATELEEETQDLPKALEGELDLRPGEEDADTWENSYDVDQGEGRGRRAEGANASFEEEEERQAELQD
;
A
#
# COMPACT_ATOMS: atom_id res chain seq x y z
N MET A 1 -13.30 14.14 3.91
CA MET A 1 -13.02 12.70 4.06
C MET A 1 -11.82 12.56 4.96
N SER A 2 -12.10 12.74 6.24
CA SER A 2 -11.21 12.59 7.37
C SER A 2 -10.89 11.11 7.56
N ASP A 3 -9.61 10.78 7.70
CA ASP A 3 -9.06 9.44 7.99
C ASP A 3 -9.33 9.02 9.46
N LEU A 4 -10.45 9.49 10.03
CA LEU A 4 -10.87 9.26 11.42
C LEU A 4 -11.58 7.91 11.53
N GLY A 5 -10.84 6.85 11.27
CA GLY A 5 -11.26 5.47 11.50
C GLY A 5 -10.32 4.71 12.44
N SER A 6 -9.41 5.42 13.12
CA SER A 6 -8.66 4.88 14.25
C SER A 6 -9.48 5.10 15.52
N GLU A 7 -10.58 4.36 15.66
CA GLU A 7 -11.12 4.12 17.00
C GLU A 7 -10.02 3.39 17.78
N GLU A 8 -9.59 3.98 18.89
CA GLU A 8 -8.78 3.31 19.92
C GLU A 8 -9.49 2.00 20.29
N LEU A 9 -9.02 0.90 19.71
CA LEU A 9 -9.41 -0.42 20.16
C LEU A 9 -8.73 -0.62 21.52
N GLU A 10 -9.54 -0.57 22.56
CA GLU A 10 -9.17 -0.59 23.98
C GLU A 10 -7.99 -1.53 24.27
N GLU A 11 -6.93 -0.95 24.85
CA GLU A 11 -5.75 -1.68 25.34
C GLU A 11 -6.20 -2.65 26.44
N GLU A 12 -5.89 -3.94 26.26
CA GLU A 12 -6.34 -5.02 27.13
C GLU A 12 -5.88 -4.79 28.58
N GLY A 13 -6.83 -4.66 29.51
CA GLY A 13 -6.54 -4.68 30.95
C GLY A 13 -5.95 -6.03 31.37
N GLU A 14 -4.76 -6.01 31.97
CA GLU A 14 -3.86 -7.16 32.16
C GLU A 14 -4.39 -8.30 33.07
N ASP A 15 -5.53 -8.13 33.75
CA ASP A 15 -5.91 -9.03 34.86
C ASP A 15 -7.00 -10.07 34.54
N ASN A 16 -7.58 -10.08 33.32
CA ASN A 16 -8.57 -11.10 32.96
C ASN A 16 -8.46 -11.51 31.48
N LEU A 17 -7.70 -12.56 31.22
CA LEU A 17 -7.47 -13.06 29.85
C LEU A 17 -8.68 -13.82 29.26
N GLY A 18 -9.78 -14.01 30.02
CA GLY A 18 -10.97 -14.71 29.58
C GLY A 18 -10.83 -16.24 29.49
N GLU A 19 -11.85 -16.91 28.95
CA GLU A 19 -11.87 -18.36 28.78
C GLU A 19 -10.93 -18.77 27.64
N TYR A 20 -10.18 -19.87 27.80
CA TYR A 20 -9.24 -20.37 26.80
C TYR A 20 -9.33 -21.88 26.63
N GLU A 21 -9.51 -22.31 25.39
CA GLU A 21 -9.51 -23.70 24.96
C GLU A 21 -8.38 -23.89 23.93
N GLY A 22 -7.33 -24.63 24.29
CA GLY A 22 -6.19 -24.84 23.39
C GLY A 22 -4.99 -25.44 24.08
N GLU A 23 -3.90 -25.58 23.31
CA GLU A 23 -2.63 -26.09 23.81
C GLU A 23 -1.98 -25.12 24.82
N ARG A 24 -1.13 -25.66 25.69
CA ARG A 24 -0.38 -24.90 26.71
C ARG A 24 1.05 -25.42 26.78
N ASN A 25 1.99 -24.54 27.11
CA ASN A 25 3.39 -24.92 27.34
C ASN A 25 3.61 -25.45 28.77
N GLU A 26 4.85 -25.85 29.08
CA GLU A 26 5.23 -26.38 30.41
C GLU A 26 5.00 -25.38 31.56
N ALA A 27 5.04 -24.08 31.27
CA ALA A 27 4.75 -23.01 32.23
C ALA A 27 3.23 -22.78 32.43
N GLY A 28 2.39 -23.49 31.68
CA GLY A 28 0.93 -23.34 31.70
C GLY A 28 0.39 -22.16 30.89
N GLU A 29 1.25 -21.46 30.14
CA GLU A 29 0.89 -20.34 29.27
C GLU A 29 0.22 -20.85 27.99
N ARG A 30 -0.58 -19.99 27.33
CA ARG A 30 -1.21 -20.30 26.03
C ARG A 30 -0.12 -20.56 24.99
N HIS A 31 -0.24 -21.66 24.25
CA HIS A 31 0.72 -22.04 23.23
C HIS A 31 0.04 -22.84 22.12
N GLY A 32 0.63 -22.92 20.93
CA GLY A 32 0.08 -23.71 19.83
C GLY A 32 -1.23 -23.12 19.29
N GLN A 33 -2.16 -23.95 18.86
CA GLN A 33 -3.49 -23.49 18.42
C GLN A 33 -4.44 -23.38 19.61
N GLY A 34 -5.24 -22.31 19.63
CA GLY A 34 -6.25 -22.13 20.67
C GLY A 34 -7.31 -21.10 20.33
N ARG A 35 -8.39 -21.16 21.10
CA ARG A 35 -9.52 -20.24 21.05
C ARG A 35 -9.69 -19.57 22.40
N ALA A 36 -9.68 -18.24 22.42
CA ALA A 36 -9.94 -17.44 23.61
C ALA A 36 -11.25 -16.65 23.45
N ARG A 37 -12.05 -16.63 24.52
CA ARG A 37 -13.20 -15.74 24.66
C ARG A 37 -12.86 -14.69 25.70
N LEU A 38 -12.65 -13.46 25.26
CA LEU A 38 -12.22 -12.35 26.09
C LEU A 38 -13.38 -11.84 26.97
N PRO A 39 -13.11 -11.19 28.12
CA PRO A 39 -14.16 -10.67 29.00
C PRO A 39 -15.05 -9.61 28.34
N ASN A 40 -14.50 -8.85 27.40
CA ASN A 40 -15.25 -7.86 26.61
C ASN A 40 -16.25 -8.50 25.63
N GLY A 41 -16.18 -9.83 25.43
CA GLY A 41 -17.03 -10.60 24.53
C GLY A 41 -16.41 -10.89 23.16
N ASP A 42 -15.19 -10.40 22.91
CA ASP A 42 -14.42 -10.70 21.71
C ASP A 42 -13.95 -12.16 21.70
N VAL A 43 -13.66 -12.66 20.50
CA VAL A 43 -13.19 -14.04 20.32
C VAL A 43 -11.95 -14.03 19.43
N TYR A 44 -10.87 -14.59 19.95
CA TYR A 44 -9.69 -14.90 19.15
C TYR A 44 -9.59 -16.40 18.92
N GLU A 45 -9.23 -16.79 17.71
CA GLU A 45 -8.96 -18.16 17.31
C GLU A 45 -7.71 -18.19 16.46
N GLY A 46 -6.65 -18.85 16.92
CA GLY A 46 -5.38 -18.86 16.19
C GLY A 46 -4.20 -19.32 17.04
N SER A 47 -3.03 -18.91 16.58
CA SER A 47 -1.75 -19.36 17.09
C SER A 47 -1.28 -18.52 18.29
N TYR A 48 -0.77 -19.19 19.31
CA TYR A 48 -0.22 -18.60 20.53
C TYR A 48 1.22 -19.04 20.75
N GLU A 49 2.02 -18.13 21.29
CA GLU A 49 3.41 -18.36 21.67
C GLU A 49 3.71 -17.57 22.96
N PHE A 50 4.26 -18.24 23.98
CA PHE A 50 4.54 -17.65 25.31
C PHE A 50 3.39 -16.80 25.87
N GLY A 51 2.15 -17.31 25.79
CA GLY A 51 0.96 -16.62 26.28
C GLY A 51 0.40 -15.52 25.38
N GLN A 52 1.09 -15.18 24.28
CA GLN A 52 0.73 -14.08 23.38
C GLN A 52 0.25 -14.60 22.03
N ARG A 53 -0.62 -13.86 21.35
CA ARG A 53 -1.02 -14.16 19.96
C ARG A 53 0.21 -13.98 19.07
N SER A 54 0.56 -15.02 18.31
CA SER A 54 1.74 -15.07 17.45
C SER A 54 1.48 -16.01 16.28
N GLY A 55 1.69 -15.56 15.04
CA GLY A 55 1.35 -16.32 13.83
C GLY A 55 -0.05 -16.02 13.31
N GLN A 56 -0.68 -16.98 12.61
CA GLN A 56 -1.99 -16.75 11.98
C GLN A 56 -3.12 -16.81 13.01
N GLY A 57 -4.08 -15.90 12.89
CA GLY A 57 -5.28 -15.91 13.72
C GLY A 57 -6.43 -15.07 13.17
N ILE A 58 -7.61 -15.34 13.74
CA ILE A 58 -8.86 -14.63 13.47
C ILE A 58 -9.32 -13.99 14.76
N TYR A 59 -9.51 -12.68 14.75
CA TYR A 59 -10.07 -11.93 15.87
C TYR A 59 -11.44 -11.41 15.45
N LYS A 60 -12.48 -11.80 16.18
CA LYS A 60 -13.87 -11.39 15.99
C LYS A 60 -14.22 -10.45 17.13
N PHE A 61 -14.45 -9.20 16.78
CA PHE A 61 -14.84 -8.17 17.73
C PHE A 61 -16.36 -8.25 17.97
N LYS A 62 -16.78 -7.98 19.21
CA LYS A 62 -18.20 -7.93 19.58
C LYS A 62 -18.97 -6.87 18.79
N ASN A 63 -18.31 -5.78 18.37
CA ASN A 63 -18.89 -4.72 17.54
C ASN A 63 -19.15 -5.14 16.08
N GLY A 64 -18.78 -6.37 15.70
CA GLY A 64 -18.96 -6.89 14.33
C GLY A 64 -17.72 -6.77 13.45
N ALA A 65 -16.69 -6.04 13.87
CA ALA A 65 -15.42 -6.02 13.17
C ALA A 65 -14.75 -7.40 13.18
N ARG A 66 -13.88 -7.65 12.21
CA ARG A 66 -13.12 -8.90 12.13
C ARG A 66 -11.75 -8.67 11.52
N TYR A 67 -10.71 -9.14 12.21
CA TYR A 67 -9.38 -9.28 11.64
C TYR A 67 -9.08 -10.74 11.32
N THR A 68 -8.40 -10.99 10.21
CA THR A 68 -7.87 -12.31 9.82
C THR A 68 -6.49 -12.09 9.23
N GLY A 69 -5.45 -12.57 9.90
CA GLY A 69 -4.08 -12.33 9.47
C GLY A 69 -3.05 -12.73 10.51
N GLN A 70 -1.86 -12.19 10.33
CA GLN A 70 -0.70 -12.47 11.16
C GLN A 70 -0.70 -11.60 12.43
N TYR A 71 -0.21 -12.20 13.51
CA TYR A 71 0.04 -11.58 14.79
C TYR A 71 1.50 -11.75 15.18
N LEU A 72 2.03 -10.76 15.87
CA LEU A 72 3.33 -10.82 16.52
C LEU A 72 3.21 -10.15 17.88
N LYS A 73 3.43 -10.92 18.96
CA LYS A 73 3.39 -10.41 20.34
C LYS A 73 2.11 -9.64 20.65
N ASN A 74 0.95 -10.28 20.43
CA ASN A 74 -0.39 -9.71 20.59
C ASN A 74 -0.83 -8.65 19.57
N LYS A 75 0.08 -8.13 18.73
CA LYS A 75 -0.24 -7.08 17.75
C LYS A 75 -0.47 -7.65 16.36
N LYS A 76 -1.39 -7.06 15.59
CA LYS A 76 -1.54 -7.34 14.15
C LYS A 76 -0.23 -6.98 13.45
N HIS A 77 0.30 -7.89 12.65
CA HIS A 77 1.58 -7.75 11.98
C HIS A 77 1.54 -8.49 10.63
N GLY A 78 2.43 -8.18 9.68
CA GLY A 78 2.51 -8.88 8.40
C GLY A 78 1.23 -8.72 7.56
N GLN A 79 0.86 -9.75 6.79
CA GLN A 79 -0.33 -9.71 5.94
C GLN A 79 -1.60 -9.98 6.73
N GLY A 80 -2.65 -9.17 6.49
CA GLY A 80 -3.95 -9.37 7.11
C GLY A 80 -5.09 -8.60 6.47
N ILE A 81 -6.30 -9.10 6.72
CA ILE A 81 -7.57 -8.53 6.27
C ILE A 81 -8.34 -8.04 7.50
N PHE A 82 -8.75 -6.79 7.50
CA PHE A 82 -9.64 -6.22 8.51
C PHE A 82 -10.94 -5.79 7.86
N ILE A 83 -12.06 -6.35 8.33
CA ILE A 83 -13.41 -5.96 7.96
C ILE A 83 -13.96 -5.11 9.09
N TYR A 84 -14.33 -3.86 8.78
CA TYR A 84 -14.87 -2.92 9.75
C TYR A 84 -16.39 -3.10 9.92
N PRO A 85 -16.99 -2.62 11.03
CA PRO A 85 -18.42 -2.75 11.28
C PRO A 85 -19.30 -2.06 10.23
N ASP A 86 -18.78 -1.00 9.59
CA ASP A 86 -19.47 -0.26 8.52
C ASP A 86 -19.48 -1.01 7.18
N GLY A 87 -18.76 -2.13 7.07
CA GLY A 87 -18.62 -2.92 5.85
C GLY A 87 -17.43 -2.53 4.97
N SER A 88 -16.70 -1.46 5.31
CA SER A 88 -15.40 -1.19 4.70
C SER A 88 -14.41 -2.31 5.04
N ARG A 89 -13.38 -2.47 4.21
CA ARG A 89 -12.34 -3.47 4.50
C ARG A 89 -10.96 -3.02 4.03
N TYR A 90 -9.96 -3.43 4.78
CA TYR A 90 -8.56 -3.27 4.43
C TYR A 90 -7.92 -4.64 4.22
N GLU A 91 -7.14 -4.77 3.15
CA GLU A 91 -6.37 -5.95 2.80
C GLU A 91 -4.93 -5.52 2.53
N GLY A 92 -3.97 -5.92 3.37
CA GLY A 92 -2.58 -5.50 3.17
C GLY A 92 -1.67 -5.77 4.34
N GLU A 93 -0.57 -5.03 4.38
CA GLU A 93 0.47 -5.13 5.39
C GLU A 93 0.09 -4.40 6.70
N TRP A 94 0.53 -4.97 7.81
CA TRP A 94 0.33 -4.48 9.17
C TRP A 94 1.65 -4.47 9.91
N ALA A 95 1.85 -3.45 10.75
CA ALA A 95 2.97 -3.37 11.67
C ALA A 95 2.47 -2.73 12.97
N ASP A 96 2.70 -3.39 14.10
CA ASP A 96 2.36 -2.90 15.44
C ASP A 96 0.91 -2.39 15.55
N ASP A 97 -0.05 -3.21 15.11
CA ASP A 97 -1.49 -2.92 15.03
C ASP A 97 -1.93 -1.88 13.99
N GLN A 98 -0.97 -1.32 13.25
CA GLN A 98 -1.21 -0.26 12.29
C GLN A 98 -1.15 -0.76 10.85
N ARG A 99 -1.99 -0.19 9.97
CA ARG A 99 -1.85 -0.42 8.52
C ARG A 99 -0.52 0.18 8.08
N HIS A 100 0.27 -0.60 7.36
CA HIS A 100 1.63 -0.24 6.95
C HIS A 100 1.91 -0.82 5.55
N GLY A 101 3.04 -0.47 4.93
CA GLY A 101 3.49 -1.09 3.68
C GLY A 101 2.48 -0.91 2.54
N HIS A 102 2.21 -1.96 1.76
CA HIS A 102 1.23 -1.91 0.69
C HIS A 102 -0.11 -2.52 1.11
N GLY A 103 -1.20 -1.89 0.67
CA GLY A 103 -2.53 -2.43 0.90
C GLY A 103 -3.63 -1.80 0.06
N VAL A 104 -4.76 -2.49 0.04
CA VAL A 104 -6.00 -2.07 -0.62
C VAL A 104 -7.05 -1.78 0.45
N TYR A 105 -7.66 -0.61 0.37
CA TYR A 105 -8.80 -0.25 1.20
C TYR A 105 -10.03 -0.06 0.34
N TYR A 106 -11.09 -0.79 0.68
CA TYR A 106 -12.39 -0.72 0.03
C TYR A 106 -13.35 0.03 0.96
N TYR A 107 -13.83 1.17 0.48
CA TYR A 107 -14.73 2.05 1.21
C TYR A 107 -16.20 1.60 1.05
N VAL A 108 -17.06 2.02 1.96
CA VAL A 108 -18.50 1.72 1.94
C VAL A 108 -19.20 2.32 0.70
N ASN A 109 -18.70 3.45 0.20
CA ASN A 109 -19.19 4.07 -1.04
C ASN A 109 -18.67 3.38 -2.32
N ASN A 110 -18.03 2.21 -2.19
CA ASN A 110 -17.35 1.45 -3.23
C ASN A 110 -16.07 2.09 -3.80
N ASP A 111 -15.62 3.23 -3.27
CA ASP A 111 -14.31 3.76 -3.62
C ASP A 111 -13.22 2.75 -3.22
N THR A 112 -12.08 2.82 -3.87
CA THR A 112 -10.94 1.95 -3.54
C THR A 112 -9.66 2.75 -3.52
N TYR A 113 -8.84 2.56 -2.49
CA TYR A 113 -7.45 2.99 -2.47
C TYR A 113 -6.53 1.79 -2.59
N THR A 114 -5.54 1.86 -3.45
CA THR A 114 -4.46 0.86 -3.58
C THR A 114 -3.13 1.58 -3.58
N GLY A 115 -2.29 1.31 -2.59
CA GLY A 115 -1.00 1.97 -2.51
C GLY A 115 -0.29 1.74 -1.19
N GLU A 116 0.65 2.64 -0.92
CA GLU A 116 1.45 2.66 0.29
C GLU A 116 0.67 3.24 1.50
N TRP A 117 1.01 2.73 2.68
CA TRP A 117 0.44 3.06 3.97
C TRP A 117 1.56 3.24 5.00
N LEU A 118 1.39 4.23 5.87
CA LEU A 118 2.29 4.49 6.99
C LEU A 118 1.45 4.89 8.20
N ALA A 119 1.52 4.11 9.27
CA ALA A 119 0.84 4.40 10.54
C ALA A 119 -0.65 4.73 10.36
N HIS A 120 -1.40 3.82 9.74
CA HIS A 120 -2.81 3.96 9.35
C HIS A 120 -3.13 4.98 8.25
N GLN A 121 -2.20 5.85 7.86
CA GLN A 121 -2.44 6.89 6.87
C GLN A 121 -1.97 6.46 5.48
N ARG A 122 -2.67 6.92 4.45
CA ARG A 122 -2.17 6.80 3.07
C ARG A 122 -0.90 7.62 2.93
N HIS A 123 0.15 7.02 2.41
CA HIS A 123 1.46 7.63 2.24
C HIS A 123 2.09 7.12 0.95
N GLY A 124 3.11 7.79 0.42
CA GLY A 124 3.86 7.30 -0.74
C GLY A 124 3.06 7.26 -2.03
N GLN A 125 3.28 6.26 -2.89
CA GLN A 125 2.53 6.14 -4.15
C GLN A 125 1.20 5.43 -3.94
N GLY A 126 0.15 5.96 -4.56
CA GLY A 126 -1.19 5.37 -4.43
C GLY A 126 -2.14 5.74 -5.55
N THR A 127 -3.04 4.79 -5.82
CA THR A 127 -4.18 4.91 -6.70
C THR A 127 -5.45 5.06 -5.87
N TYR A 128 -6.28 6.05 -6.17
CA TYR A 128 -7.64 6.16 -5.64
C TYR A 128 -8.65 6.09 -6.78
N PHE A 129 -9.57 5.14 -6.69
CA PHE A 129 -10.68 4.96 -7.61
C PHE A 129 -11.96 5.50 -6.99
N TYR A 130 -12.59 6.44 -7.70
CA TYR A 130 -13.88 7.02 -7.34
C TYR A 130 -14.98 6.23 -8.04
N ALA A 131 -15.76 5.44 -7.29
CA ALA A 131 -16.78 4.56 -7.85
C ALA A 131 -17.94 5.33 -8.49
N GLU A 132 -18.32 6.46 -7.91
CA GLU A 132 -19.42 7.30 -8.40
C GLU A 132 -19.13 7.86 -9.80
N THR A 133 -17.91 8.37 -10.02
CA THR A 133 -17.54 9.01 -11.29
C THR A 133 -16.80 8.08 -12.24
N GLY A 134 -16.31 6.93 -11.76
CA GLY A 134 -15.36 6.08 -12.47
C GLY A 134 -13.98 6.73 -12.66
N SER A 135 -13.69 7.83 -11.96
CA SER A 135 -12.39 8.51 -12.05
C SER A 135 -11.31 7.76 -11.27
N LYS A 136 -10.05 7.92 -11.68
CA LYS A 136 -8.89 7.37 -11.00
C LYS A 136 -7.83 8.45 -10.79
N TYR A 137 -7.46 8.68 -9.54
CA TYR A 137 -6.28 9.46 -9.17
C TYR A 137 -5.08 8.52 -9.01
N VAL A 138 -3.94 8.86 -9.59
CA VAL A 138 -2.67 8.13 -9.47
C VAL A 138 -1.58 9.13 -9.11
N GLY A 139 -1.05 9.07 -7.90
CA GLY A 139 -0.08 10.07 -7.46
C GLY A 139 0.48 9.83 -6.07
N THR A 140 1.11 10.87 -5.54
CA THR A 140 1.77 10.83 -4.23
C THR A 140 0.82 11.26 -3.12
N TRP A 141 0.89 10.55 -2.00
CA TRP A 141 0.12 10.77 -0.80
C TRP A 141 1.04 11.09 0.38
N VAL A 142 0.69 12.09 1.16
CA VAL A 142 1.40 12.46 2.39
C VAL A 142 0.36 12.72 3.45
N HIS A 143 0.38 11.93 4.52
CA HIS A 143 -0.58 12.02 5.63
C HIS A 143 -2.05 12.03 5.19
N GLY A 144 -2.41 11.14 4.27
CA GLY A 144 -3.77 11.07 3.72
C GLY A 144 -4.13 12.14 2.69
N GLN A 145 -3.22 13.08 2.39
CA GLN A 145 -3.44 14.18 1.45
C GLN A 145 -2.76 13.91 0.10
N GLN A 146 -3.45 14.28 -0.99
CA GLN A 146 -2.91 14.21 -2.35
C GLN A 146 -1.94 15.38 -2.58
N VAL A 147 -0.67 15.07 -2.84
CA VAL A 147 0.40 16.06 -2.95
C VAL A 147 1.29 15.74 -4.15
N GLY A 148 1.79 16.77 -4.82
CA GLY A 148 2.82 16.62 -5.85
C GLY A 148 2.28 16.22 -7.21
N ALA A 149 3.14 15.67 -8.06
CA ALA A 149 2.78 15.28 -9.43
C ALA A 149 1.85 14.06 -9.40
N ALA A 150 0.76 14.12 -10.16
CA ALA A 150 -0.21 13.05 -10.26
C ALA A 150 -0.96 13.08 -11.60
N GLU A 151 -1.64 11.97 -11.87
CA GLU A 151 -2.58 11.82 -12.96
C GLU A 151 -4.01 11.67 -12.42
N LEU A 152 -4.95 12.41 -13.00
CA LEU A 152 -6.37 12.20 -12.79
C LEU A 152 -7.01 11.74 -14.11
N ILE A 153 -7.39 10.47 -14.15
CA ILE A 153 -7.97 9.81 -15.31
C ILE A 153 -9.49 9.81 -15.13
N HIS A 154 -10.22 10.27 -16.13
CA HIS A 154 -11.68 10.20 -16.15
C HIS A 154 -12.15 9.90 -17.57
N LEU A 155 -12.90 8.80 -17.72
CA LEU A 155 -13.38 8.32 -19.01
C LEU A 155 -12.23 8.20 -20.04
N ASN A 156 -12.24 9.07 -21.05
CA ASN A 156 -11.34 9.04 -22.19
C ASN A 156 -10.25 10.13 -22.16
N HIS A 157 -10.11 10.84 -21.05
CA HIS A 157 -9.08 11.85 -20.87
C HIS A 157 -8.37 11.69 -19.54
N ARG A 158 -7.13 12.18 -19.49
CA ARG A 158 -6.36 12.27 -18.24
C ARG A 158 -5.75 13.64 -18.09
N TYR A 159 -5.82 14.18 -16.89
CA TYR A 159 -5.06 15.35 -16.48
C TYR A 159 -3.74 14.90 -15.88
N GLN A 160 -2.63 15.50 -16.31
CA GLN A 160 -1.31 15.38 -15.69
C GLN A 160 -0.91 16.73 -15.13
N GLY A 161 -0.63 16.80 -13.83
CA GLY A 161 -0.22 18.05 -13.20
C GLY A 161 0.11 17.87 -11.72
N LYS A 162 0.13 18.97 -10.99
CA LYS A 162 0.41 18.96 -9.55
C LYS A 162 -0.88 19.06 -8.75
N PHE A 163 -0.91 18.42 -7.60
CA PHE A 163 -1.99 18.48 -6.64
C PHE A 163 -1.49 19.01 -5.30
N LEU A 164 -2.35 19.77 -4.63
CA LEU A 164 -2.18 20.21 -3.26
C LEU A 164 -3.54 20.09 -2.56
N ASN A 165 -3.61 19.27 -1.51
CA ASN A 165 -4.83 19.05 -0.72
C ASN A 165 -6.04 18.67 -1.60
N LYS A 166 -5.83 17.75 -2.55
CA LYS A 166 -6.82 17.28 -3.56
C LYS A 166 -7.13 18.27 -4.69
N ASN A 167 -6.69 19.51 -4.58
CA ASN A 167 -6.90 20.52 -5.62
C ASN A 167 -5.77 20.48 -6.64
N PRO A 168 -6.06 20.40 -7.95
CA PRO A 168 -5.04 20.56 -8.98
C PRO A 168 -4.52 22.01 -8.97
N VAL A 169 -3.21 22.18 -9.13
CA VAL A 169 -2.51 23.46 -9.01
C VAL A 169 -1.43 23.63 -10.08
N GLY A 170 -1.25 24.87 -10.53
CA GLY A 170 -0.15 25.25 -11.41
C GLY A 170 -0.23 24.61 -12.79
N PRO A 171 0.89 24.50 -13.51
CA PRO A 171 0.90 24.02 -14.88
C PRO A 171 0.53 22.54 -14.94
N GLY A 172 -0.23 22.18 -15.97
CA GLY A 172 -0.57 20.80 -16.29
C GLY A 172 -1.02 20.65 -17.73
N LYS A 173 -1.45 19.45 -18.08
CA LYS A 173 -2.01 19.15 -19.39
C LYS A 173 -3.12 18.12 -19.31
N TYR A 174 -4.16 18.31 -20.11
CA TYR A 174 -5.14 17.29 -20.44
C TYR A 174 -4.68 16.54 -21.66
N ILE A 175 -4.72 15.21 -21.61
CA ILE A 175 -4.40 14.33 -22.73
C ILE A 175 -5.67 13.56 -23.07
N PHE A 176 -6.09 13.68 -24.32
CA PHE A 176 -7.25 13.00 -24.86
C PHE A 176 -6.81 11.77 -25.66
N ASP A 177 -7.64 10.75 -25.67
CA ASP A 177 -7.55 9.55 -26.51
C ASP A 177 -7.33 9.84 -28.00
N VAL A 178 -7.86 10.94 -28.52
CA VAL A 178 -7.63 11.39 -29.91
C VAL A 178 -6.20 11.88 -30.20
N GLY A 179 -5.31 11.87 -29.20
CA GLY A 179 -3.91 12.28 -29.35
C GLY A 179 -3.66 13.78 -29.19
N CYS A 180 -4.71 14.57 -28.94
CA CYS A 180 -4.57 15.98 -28.58
C CYS A 180 -4.12 16.14 -27.14
N GLU A 181 -3.26 17.13 -26.88
CA GLU A 181 -3.00 17.62 -25.53
C GLU A 181 -3.47 19.08 -25.41
N GLN A 182 -4.20 19.40 -24.35
CA GLN A 182 -4.49 20.78 -23.97
C GLN A 182 -3.60 21.16 -22.78
N HIS A 183 -2.71 22.10 -23.00
CA HIS A 183 -1.82 22.67 -22.00
C HIS A 183 -2.49 23.86 -21.33
N GLY A 184 -2.19 24.07 -20.05
CA GLY A 184 -2.75 25.16 -19.28
C GLY A 184 -2.26 25.15 -17.85
N GLU A 185 -2.93 25.94 -17.01
CA GLU A 185 -2.63 26.00 -15.59
C GLU A 185 -3.90 26.08 -14.74
N TYR A 186 -3.87 25.42 -13.59
CA TYR A 186 -4.86 25.60 -12.54
C TYR A 186 -4.46 26.75 -11.62
N ARG A 187 -5.38 27.68 -11.42
CA ARG A 187 -5.28 28.75 -10.44
C ARG A 187 -6.33 28.53 -9.36
N LEU A 188 -5.89 28.44 -8.11
CA LEU A 188 -6.78 28.43 -6.95
C LEU A 188 -7.35 29.84 -6.80
N THR A 189 -8.67 29.96 -6.86
CA THR A 189 -9.35 31.21 -6.52
C THR A 189 -10.18 30.98 -5.27
N ASP A 190 -9.98 31.81 -4.25
CA ASP A 190 -10.78 31.78 -3.03
C ASP A 190 -12.21 32.20 -3.38
N VAL A 191 -13.19 31.35 -3.08
CA VAL A 191 -14.61 31.69 -3.21
C VAL A 191 -15.34 31.24 -1.95
N GLU A 192 -15.81 32.24 -1.23
CA GLU A 192 -16.77 32.22 -0.11
C GLU A 192 -16.30 31.50 1.18
N ILE A 193 -16.07 32.33 2.20
CA ILE A 193 -16.07 31.91 3.61
C ILE A 193 -17.51 31.51 3.90
N VAL A 194 -17.75 30.24 4.17
CA VAL A 194 -19.03 29.83 4.76
C VAL A 194 -18.88 30.10 6.25
N GLU A 195 -19.45 31.20 6.72
CA GLU A 195 -19.63 31.43 8.16
C GLU A 195 -20.70 30.42 8.62
N GLU A 196 -20.29 29.24 9.10
CA GLU A 196 -21.17 28.41 9.89
C GLU A 196 -21.25 29.05 11.29
N GLU A 197 -22.39 29.67 11.59
CA GLU A 197 -22.73 30.16 12.93
C GLU A 197 -22.88 28.95 13.87
N GLU A 198 -21.75 28.46 14.39
CA GLU A 198 -21.56 27.95 15.76
C GLU A 198 -20.16 27.27 15.83
N GLU A 199 -19.22 28.01 16.44
CA GLU A 199 -17.91 27.56 16.98
C GLU A 199 -16.82 27.08 15.99
N GLU A 200 -15.90 28.01 15.68
CA GLU A 200 -14.49 27.82 15.29
C GLU A 200 -14.13 26.78 14.21
N GLU A 201 -14.27 27.14 12.92
CA GLU A 201 -13.25 26.94 11.88
C GLU A 201 -13.73 27.62 10.57
N THR A 202 -13.13 28.77 10.19
CA THR A 202 -13.43 29.38 8.88
C THR A 202 -12.86 28.50 7.78
N SER A 203 -13.66 27.61 7.21
CA SER A 203 -13.26 26.80 6.06
C SER A 203 -13.33 27.64 4.78
N VAL A 204 -12.18 27.84 4.13
CA VAL A 204 -12.12 28.51 2.83
C VAL A 204 -12.33 27.48 1.73
N ASN A 205 -13.45 27.55 1.02
CA ASN A 205 -13.68 26.71 -0.15
C ASN A 205 -12.83 27.21 -1.32
N VAL A 206 -11.77 26.47 -1.62
CA VAL A 206 -10.88 26.80 -2.73
C VAL A 206 -11.42 26.17 -4.01
N VAL A 207 -11.78 26.98 -5.00
CA VAL A 207 -12.26 26.50 -6.30
C VAL A 207 -11.11 26.55 -7.31
N PRO A 208 -10.60 25.39 -7.80
CA PRO A 208 -9.58 25.35 -8.83
C PRO A 208 -10.17 25.74 -10.19
N LYS A 209 -9.60 26.76 -10.84
CA LYS A 209 -10.01 27.20 -12.19
C LYS A 209 -8.93 26.88 -13.22
N TRP A 210 -9.31 26.14 -14.25
CA TRP A 210 -8.43 25.83 -15.38
C TRP A 210 -8.35 27.00 -16.36
N LYS A 211 -7.12 27.37 -16.74
CA LYS A 211 -6.83 28.35 -17.79
C LYS A 211 -6.03 27.66 -18.89
N ALA A 212 -6.70 27.32 -19.99
CA ALA A 212 -6.05 26.77 -21.17
C ALA A 212 -5.10 27.80 -21.80
N THR A 213 -3.91 27.36 -22.21
CA THR A 213 -2.87 28.21 -22.82
C THR A 213 -2.54 27.77 -24.24
N GLN A 214 -2.51 26.47 -24.52
CA GLN A 214 -2.12 25.92 -25.81
C GLN A 214 -2.82 24.58 -26.06
N ILE A 215 -3.10 24.25 -27.32
CA ILE A 215 -3.56 22.93 -27.75
C ILE A 215 -2.56 22.40 -28.77
N THR A 216 -2.06 21.18 -28.56
CA THR A 216 -1.22 20.49 -29.53
C THR A 216 -2.08 20.00 -30.70
N GLU A 217 -1.64 20.24 -31.94
CA GLU A 217 -2.37 19.78 -33.13
C GLU A 217 -2.42 18.24 -33.20
N LEU A 218 -3.51 17.70 -33.75
CA LEU A 218 -3.68 16.26 -33.99
C LEU A 218 -2.51 15.74 -34.82
N ALA A 219 -1.65 14.92 -34.21
CA ALA A 219 -0.74 14.07 -34.98
C ALA A 219 -1.60 12.98 -35.63
N LEU A 220 -2.13 13.23 -36.83
CA LEU A 220 -2.65 12.17 -37.68
C LEU A 220 -1.53 11.16 -37.85
N TRP A 221 -1.63 10.03 -37.18
CA TRP A 221 -0.71 8.92 -37.39
C TRP A 221 -0.89 8.46 -38.84
N THR A 222 -0.04 8.95 -39.75
CA THR A 222 0.17 8.31 -41.03
C THR A 222 1.10 7.14 -40.77
N PRO A 223 0.65 5.87 -40.95
CA PRO A 223 1.58 4.77 -41.02
C PRO A 223 2.58 5.10 -42.12
N THR A 224 3.86 5.21 -41.77
CA THR A 224 4.92 5.23 -42.77
C THR A 224 4.87 3.86 -43.44
N LEU A 225 4.19 3.77 -44.59
CA LEU A 225 4.34 2.65 -45.49
C LEU A 225 5.84 2.48 -45.72
N PRO A 226 6.44 1.31 -45.45
CA PRO A 226 7.85 1.10 -45.72
C PRO A 226 8.09 1.40 -47.20
N GLU A 227 9.02 2.33 -47.48
CA GLU A 227 9.44 2.63 -48.84
C GLU A 227 9.83 1.32 -49.53
N GLN A 228 9.05 0.92 -50.54
CA GLN A 228 9.47 -0.15 -51.42
C GLN A 228 10.71 0.35 -52.16
N LYS A 229 11.87 -0.22 -51.83
CA LYS A 229 13.09 0.00 -52.61
C LYS A 229 12.78 -0.27 -54.08
N PRO A 230 13.17 0.63 -55.00
CA PRO A 230 12.99 0.37 -56.42
C PRO A 230 13.80 -0.87 -56.84
N PRO A 231 13.34 -1.63 -57.86
CA PRO A 231 14.02 -2.83 -58.31
C PRO A 231 15.41 -2.46 -58.82
N SER A 232 16.45 -3.12 -58.29
CA SER A 232 17.80 -2.96 -58.81
C SER A 232 17.96 -3.89 -60.03
N ASP A 233 17.97 -3.31 -61.21
CA ASP A 233 18.42 -3.99 -62.43
C ASP A 233 19.89 -4.37 -62.28
N GLY A 234 20.19 -5.64 -62.53
CA GLY A 234 21.50 -6.25 -62.34
C GLY A 234 22.46 -6.06 -63.51
N ALA A 235 23.73 -6.36 -63.24
CA ALA A 235 24.71 -6.82 -64.22
C ALA A 235 25.81 -7.62 -63.48
N GLY A 236 25.98 -8.90 -63.84
CA GLY A 236 27.08 -9.78 -63.41
C GLY A 236 28.43 -9.40 -64.07
N PRO A 237 29.49 -10.25 -64.05
CA PRO A 237 29.40 -11.64 -64.54
C PRO A 237 30.29 -12.73 -63.87
N GLU A 238 29.96 -13.99 -64.24
CA GLU A 238 30.77 -15.24 -64.39
C GLU A 238 31.49 -15.85 -63.15
N GLU A 239 31.57 -17.18 -62.93
CA GLU A 239 31.80 -18.31 -63.85
C GLU A 239 31.41 -19.70 -63.23
N THR A 240 30.73 -20.55 -64.04
CA THR A 240 30.74 -22.04 -64.21
C THR A 240 30.49 -23.12 -63.12
N LEU A 241 29.50 -24.00 -63.46
CA LEU A 241 29.45 -25.49 -63.52
C LEU A 241 29.65 -26.32 -62.21
N GLU A 242 28.97 -27.44 -61.87
CA GLU A 242 28.41 -28.60 -62.61
C GLU A 242 27.17 -29.22 -61.90
N VAL A 243 26.55 -30.20 -62.57
CA VAL A 243 25.23 -30.84 -62.40
C VAL A 243 25.30 -32.13 -61.57
N GLU A 244 24.22 -32.54 -60.88
CA GLU A 244 23.57 -33.88 -60.94
C GLU A 244 22.65 -34.15 -59.72
N GLY A 245 21.49 -34.77 -59.96
CA GLY A 245 20.79 -35.60 -58.97
C GLY A 245 19.35 -35.21 -58.64
N ALA A 246 18.39 -35.73 -59.40
CA ALA A 246 16.96 -35.76 -59.07
C ALA A 246 16.66 -36.80 -57.99
N THR A 247 15.67 -36.56 -57.11
CA THR A 247 14.45 -37.39 -56.90
C THR A 247 13.60 -36.92 -55.71
N GLU A 248 12.31 -36.72 -56.01
CA GLU A 248 11.05 -37.01 -55.28
C GLU A 248 11.14 -37.38 -53.77
N LEU A 249 10.46 -36.67 -52.87
CA LEU A 249 9.03 -36.75 -52.45
C LEU A 249 8.91 -37.34 -51.03
N GLU A 250 7.94 -36.78 -50.30
CA GLU A 250 7.13 -37.34 -49.22
C GLU A 250 7.35 -36.94 -47.75
N GLU A 251 6.17 -36.82 -47.14
CA GLU A 251 5.79 -36.21 -45.88
C GLU A 251 6.02 -37.11 -44.66
N GLU A 252 5.70 -36.51 -43.51
CA GLU A 252 5.09 -37.10 -42.33
C GLU A 252 5.97 -37.47 -41.11
N THR A 253 5.83 -36.59 -40.10
CA THR A 253 5.37 -36.84 -38.72
C THR A 253 6.17 -37.71 -37.73
N GLN A 254 6.29 -37.08 -36.54
CA GLN A 254 6.17 -37.63 -35.18
C GLN A 254 7.41 -38.16 -34.41
N ASP A 255 7.56 -37.52 -33.24
CA ASP A 255 7.67 -38.09 -31.89
C ASP A 255 8.99 -38.06 -31.08
N LEU A 256 8.78 -37.67 -29.82
CA LEU A 256 9.66 -37.66 -28.64
C LEU A 256 10.16 -39.07 -28.25
N PRO A 257 11.19 -39.15 -27.39
CA PRO A 257 10.95 -39.88 -26.13
C PRO A 257 11.60 -39.32 -24.85
N LYS A 258 11.07 -39.86 -23.75
CA LYS A 258 11.30 -39.66 -22.32
C LYS A 258 12.59 -40.32 -21.77
N ALA A 259 13.08 -39.71 -20.69
CA ALA A 259 13.68 -40.21 -19.44
C ALA A 259 14.27 -41.64 -19.34
N LEU A 260 15.45 -41.73 -18.71
CA LEU A 260 15.90 -42.93 -17.97
C LEU A 260 16.68 -42.54 -16.70
N GLU A 261 16.32 -43.21 -15.61
CA GLU A 261 16.85 -43.17 -14.25
C GLU A 261 18.22 -43.87 -14.12
N GLY A 262 18.94 -43.60 -13.03
CA GLY A 262 20.10 -44.39 -12.61
C GLY A 262 20.63 -43.95 -11.24
N GLU A 263 20.22 -44.66 -10.19
CA GLU A 263 20.87 -44.73 -8.87
C GLU A 263 22.30 -45.32 -8.99
N LEU A 264 23.19 -44.99 -8.03
CA LEU A 264 24.16 -45.93 -7.43
C LEU A 264 24.93 -45.29 -6.24
N ASP A 265 24.67 -45.85 -5.05
CA ASP A 265 25.56 -46.26 -3.94
C ASP A 265 26.65 -45.39 -3.26
N LEU A 266 26.82 -45.75 -1.98
CA LEU A 266 27.43 -45.05 -0.84
C LEU A 266 28.93 -45.38 -0.54
N ARG A 267 29.66 -44.34 -0.06
CA ARG A 267 30.73 -44.29 1.00
C ARG A 267 32.19 -44.72 0.69
N PRO A 268 33.22 -44.38 1.53
CA PRO A 268 33.40 -43.28 2.52
C PRO A 268 34.84 -42.64 2.59
N GLY A 269 35.03 -41.60 3.43
CA GLY A 269 36.32 -41.12 4.02
C GLY A 269 36.71 -39.68 3.63
N GLU A 270 36.70 -38.70 4.57
CA GLU A 270 37.88 -38.13 5.29
C GLU A 270 38.83 -37.36 4.35
N GLU A 271 39.31 -36.14 4.55
CA GLU A 271 39.30 -35.03 5.52
C GLU A 271 39.60 -33.77 4.66
N ASP A 272 39.21 -32.57 5.07
CA ASP A 272 40.14 -31.42 5.12
C ASP A 272 39.43 -30.17 5.64
N ALA A 273 40.15 -29.52 6.55
CA ALA A 273 39.78 -28.32 7.26
C ALA A 273 39.77 -27.10 6.34
N ASP A 274 38.90 -26.12 6.63
CA ASP A 274 39.34 -24.73 6.55
C ASP A 274 38.57 -23.82 7.52
N THR A 275 39.41 -23.12 8.28
CA THR A 275 39.18 -22.05 9.24
C THR A 275 38.48 -20.83 8.66
N TRP A 276 37.54 -20.24 9.41
CA TRP A 276 37.36 -18.78 9.44
C TRP A 276 36.83 -18.30 10.79
N GLU A 277 37.76 -17.99 11.71
CA GLU A 277 37.51 -17.10 12.85
C GLU A 277 37.71 -15.65 12.41
N ASN A 278 36.74 -14.78 12.70
CA ASN A 278 36.92 -13.42 13.23
C ASN A 278 35.52 -12.78 13.40
N SER A 279 35.06 -12.56 14.63
CA SER A 279 35.35 -11.41 15.50
C SER A 279 34.53 -10.18 15.15
N TYR A 280 33.51 -9.87 15.95
CA TYR A 280 33.06 -8.50 16.14
C TYR A 280 32.84 -8.22 17.63
N ASP A 281 33.49 -7.14 18.03
CA ASP A 281 33.69 -6.63 19.37
C ASP A 281 32.40 -6.26 20.12
N VAL A 282 32.45 -6.52 21.43
CA VAL A 282 31.56 -5.98 22.45
C VAL A 282 32.20 -4.68 22.97
N ASP A 283 31.59 -3.53 22.68
CA ASP A 283 31.98 -2.25 23.28
C ASP A 283 31.12 -1.97 24.51
N GLN A 284 31.77 -1.93 25.68
CA GLN A 284 31.21 -1.46 26.94
C GLN A 284 31.68 -0.02 27.17
N GLY A 285 30.72 0.92 27.15
CA GLY A 285 30.97 2.32 27.53
C GLY A 285 30.17 2.73 28.77
N GLU A 286 30.73 2.53 29.96
CA GLU A 286 30.33 3.27 31.16
C GLU A 286 30.87 4.71 31.10
N GLY A 287 30.00 5.70 31.32
CA GLY A 287 30.37 7.11 31.36
C GLY A 287 29.43 7.92 32.24
N ARG A 288 29.83 8.12 33.51
CA ARG A 288 29.12 8.87 34.55
C ARG A 288 28.92 10.36 34.19
N GLY A 289 27.70 10.84 34.46
CA GLY A 289 27.43 11.99 35.30
C GLY A 289 27.21 13.36 34.65
N ARG A 290 26.01 13.93 34.82
CA ARG A 290 25.80 15.19 35.56
C ARG A 290 24.32 15.46 35.83
N ARG A 291 24.11 15.92 37.06
CA ARG A 291 22.89 16.38 37.73
C ARG A 291 22.54 17.79 37.25
N ALA A 292 21.26 18.05 36.99
CA ALA A 292 20.67 19.39 36.99
C ALA A 292 19.23 19.30 37.51
N GLU A 293 18.99 20.03 38.59
CA GLU A 293 17.71 20.25 39.28
C GLU A 293 16.94 21.41 38.63
N GLY A 294 15.62 21.43 38.79
CA GLY A 294 14.72 22.57 38.49
C GLY A 294 13.51 22.14 37.66
N ALA A 295 12.38 21.72 38.26
CA ALA A 295 11.32 22.51 38.92
C ALA A 295 10.22 23.01 37.95
N ASN A 296 8.99 22.49 38.17
CA ASN A 296 7.64 23.11 38.09
C ASN A 296 6.60 22.04 37.70
N ALA A 297 5.80 21.52 38.63
CA ALA A 297 4.55 22.09 39.20
C ALA A 297 3.45 22.20 38.13
N SER A 298 2.55 21.22 38.02
CA SER A 298 1.23 21.15 38.67
C SER A 298 0.31 22.32 38.30
N PHE A 299 -0.74 22.05 37.53
CA PHE A 299 -1.88 22.97 37.38
C PHE A 299 -3.16 22.14 37.18
N GLU A 300 -3.70 21.65 38.30
CA GLU A 300 -5.11 21.34 38.47
C GLU A 300 -5.82 22.64 38.88
N GLU A 301 -6.98 22.86 38.24
CA GLU A 301 -8.21 23.45 38.80
C GLU A 301 -8.26 24.90 39.33
N GLU A 302 -9.49 25.42 39.23
CA GLU A 302 -10.06 26.68 39.76
C GLU A 302 -9.82 27.97 38.97
N GLU A 303 -10.89 28.47 38.33
CA GLU A 303 -11.63 29.58 38.94
C GLU A 303 -13.06 29.67 38.37
N GLU A 304 -14.00 29.00 39.04
CA GLU A 304 -15.43 29.30 38.91
C GLU A 304 -15.76 30.60 39.64
N ARG A 305 -16.40 31.47 38.88
CA ARG A 305 -17.14 32.69 39.22
C ARG A 305 -17.62 32.78 40.68
N GLN A 306 -17.27 33.90 41.32
CA GLN A 306 -18.18 34.58 42.24
C GLN A 306 -18.54 35.98 41.74
N ALA A 307 -19.86 36.18 41.66
CA ALA A 307 -20.63 37.35 42.11
C ALA A 307 -20.37 38.70 41.38
N GLU A 308 -21.33 39.56 41.05
CA GLU A 308 -22.61 39.90 41.67
C GLU A 308 -23.55 40.59 40.65
N LEU A 309 -24.86 40.37 40.85
CA LEU A 309 -25.97 41.34 40.84
C LEU A 309 -26.04 42.48 39.81
N GLN A 310 -27.10 42.41 38.98
CA GLN A 310 -28.02 43.46 38.46
C GLN A 310 -28.62 42.86 37.18
N ASP A 311 -29.89 42.47 37.02
CA ASP A 311 -31.20 42.93 37.52
C ASP A 311 -32.16 41.72 37.60
#